data_AF-A0A5D5AIQ1-F1
#
_entry.id   AF-A0A5D5AIQ1-F1
#
_cell.length_a   1.000
_cell.length_b   1.000
_cell.length_c   1.000
_cell.angle_alpha   90.00
_cell.angle_beta   90.00
_cell.angle_gamma   90.00
#
_symmetry.space_group_name_H-M   'P 1'
#
loop_
_entity.id
_entity.type
_entity.pdbx_description
1 polymer ?
#
loop_
_entity_poly.entity_id
_entity_poly.type
_entity_poly.pdbx_seq_one_letter_code
_entity_poly.pdbx_strand_id
1 'polypeptide(L)'
;MTGIVIFPASRQDAYDDYKRSLKQGHPLEDLESHLSDEELEDLRATSEDGRAHLWGSSVAGKWQNVEPGDIGFVYRKGKFVSRGRVLRLSENHELAAHLWKDGVDHDRWDADKPWKYLTFLTDIEEIEVDIEEFNELIGYDETYRPQGFTRVSDNRLDRLKDEYESVETALAELTEAGEKVHHVDDTDDEQTTDLASRLETASTNGDDPDEFEKLVAKAFTRLGCTTNWIEGGGDTDVEIEAPRHIVVEAKTRGSGKLNSLEATNIDKHRRQRGADHAIVVAPGFTPKVIENATTNELTTIAVDDLIELLERREQYAIPPEQTLELLTRPGSFQDDRLDLLDENIQDRVKAGETLLAVIRALERADGVVETAADVRWIVVGMQDSDDVPSERDVKNALQLLGHPSIGVVEQTEEGYRIVTSYENAVQLVRSIGEVVQPPEEEV
;
A
#
# COMPACT_ATOMS: atom_id res chain seq x y z
N MET A 1 -8.86 2.29 -0.26
CA MET A 1 -9.50 3.39 0.51
C MET A 1 -10.40 2.77 1.54
N THR A 2 -10.26 3.16 2.81
CA THR A 2 -11.09 2.64 3.90
C THR A 2 -12.58 2.97 3.71
N GLY A 3 -13.42 1.95 3.75
CA GLY A 3 -14.87 2.04 3.69
C GLY A 3 -15.54 2.18 5.05
N ILE A 4 -16.83 2.52 5.05
CA ILE A 4 -17.69 2.49 6.24
C ILE A 4 -18.85 1.51 6.03
N VAL A 5 -19.00 0.56 6.95
CA VAL A 5 -20.07 -0.44 6.98
C VAL A 5 -20.97 -0.22 8.19
N ILE A 6 -22.28 -0.34 8.02
CA ILE A 6 -23.29 -0.13 9.05
C ILE A 6 -24.09 -1.41 9.27
N PHE A 7 -24.03 -1.92 10.50
CA PHE A 7 -24.77 -3.06 11.01
C PHE A 7 -26.02 -2.60 11.79
N PRO A 8 -27.24 -2.89 11.31
CA PRO A 8 -28.47 -2.44 11.97
C PRO A 8 -28.86 -3.35 13.15
N ALA A 9 -28.80 -2.84 14.37
CA ALA A 9 -29.17 -3.52 15.62
C ALA A 9 -30.34 -2.83 16.35
N SER A 10 -31.26 -2.20 15.61
CA SER A 10 -32.40 -1.47 16.21
C SER A 10 -33.58 -2.37 16.61
N ARG A 11 -33.76 -3.51 15.92
CA ARG A 11 -34.74 -4.53 16.33
C ARG A 11 -34.19 -5.31 17.53
N GLN A 12 -35.08 -5.84 18.37
CA GLN A 12 -34.66 -6.54 19.58
C GLN A 12 -33.84 -7.81 19.28
N ASP A 13 -34.26 -8.58 18.28
CA ASP A 13 -33.56 -9.78 17.81
C ASP A 13 -32.15 -9.46 17.31
N ALA A 14 -32.01 -8.47 16.43
CA ALA A 14 -30.71 -8.01 15.91
C ALA A 14 -29.81 -7.43 17.01
N TYR A 15 -30.39 -6.83 18.04
CA TYR A 15 -29.63 -6.33 19.20
C TYR A 15 -29.12 -7.47 20.08
N ASP A 16 -29.89 -8.54 20.24
CA ASP A 16 -29.44 -9.74 20.95
C ASP A 16 -28.30 -10.43 20.17
N ASP A 17 -28.38 -10.45 18.83
CA ASP A 17 -27.31 -10.96 17.97
C ASP A 17 -26.05 -10.09 18.05
N TYR A 18 -26.18 -8.76 18.09
CA TYR A 18 -25.05 -7.86 18.37
C TYR A 18 -24.38 -8.21 19.69
N LYS A 19 -25.16 -8.34 20.78
CA LYS A 19 -24.60 -8.65 22.10
C LYS A 19 -23.84 -9.96 22.13
N ARG A 20 -24.40 -11.00 21.50
CA ARG A 20 -23.82 -12.34 21.51
C ARG A 20 -22.65 -12.47 20.53
N SER A 21 -22.89 -12.16 19.26
CA SER A 21 -21.98 -12.50 18.16
C SER A 21 -20.89 -11.47 17.94
N LEU A 22 -21.18 -10.20 18.23
CA LEU A 22 -20.25 -9.10 17.97
C LEU A 22 -19.63 -8.58 19.26
N LYS A 23 -20.42 -8.27 20.30
CA LYS A 23 -19.87 -7.78 21.57
C LYS A 23 -19.23 -8.88 22.42
N GLN A 24 -19.89 -10.02 22.58
CA GLN A 24 -19.32 -11.15 23.32
C GLN A 24 -18.41 -11.99 22.43
N GLY A 25 -18.73 -12.21 21.16
CA GLY A 25 -17.98 -13.11 20.29
C GLY A 25 -18.20 -14.58 20.60
N HIS A 26 -17.68 -15.47 19.75
CA HIS A 26 -17.75 -16.93 19.91
C HIS A 26 -16.35 -17.49 20.15
N PRO A 27 -16.16 -18.42 21.11
CA PRO A 27 -14.87 -19.07 21.32
C PRO A 27 -14.36 -19.68 20.01
N LEU A 28 -13.08 -19.47 19.69
CA LEU A 28 -12.51 -19.99 18.45
C LEU A 28 -12.58 -21.52 18.37
N GLU A 29 -12.42 -22.21 19.50
CA GLU A 29 -12.56 -23.66 19.65
C GLU A 29 -13.91 -24.18 19.13
N ASP A 30 -14.99 -23.41 19.30
CA ASP A 30 -16.34 -23.78 18.83
C ASP A 30 -16.46 -23.64 17.31
N LEU A 31 -15.64 -22.79 16.69
CA LEU A 31 -15.71 -22.48 15.26
C LEU A 31 -14.73 -23.29 14.40
N GLU A 32 -13.75 -23.96 15.01
CA GLU A 32 -12.65 -24.65 14.28
C GLU A 32 -13.16 -25.64 13.23
N SER A 33 -14.26 -26.35 13.52
CA SER A 33 -14.82 -27.33 12.59
C SER A 33 -15.49 -26.73 11.35
N HIS A 34 -15.66 -25.41 11.32
CA HIS A 34 -16.37 -24.68 10.27
C HIS A 34 -15.49 -23.66 9.54
N LEU A 35 -14.23 -23.51 9.95
CA LEU A 35 -13.29 -22.52 9.42
C LEU A 35 -12.07 -23.23 8.81
N SER A 36 -11.44 -22.61 7.81
CA SER A 36 -10.16 -23.10 7.29
C SER A 36 -9.01 -22.77 8.25
N ASP A 37 -7.87 -23.46 8.09
CA ASP A 37 -6.67 -23.20 8.89
C ASP A 37 -6.19 -21.75 8.76
N GLU A 38 -6.32 -21.16 7.57
CA GLU A 38 -5.99 -19.76 7.27
C GLU A 38 -6.94 -18.80 8.02
N GLU A 39 -8.25 -19.08 8.00
CA GLU A 39 -9.23 -18.27 8.72
C GLU A 39 -9.00 -18.31 10.24
N LEU A 40 -8.61 -19.47 10.77
CA LEU A 40 -8.29 -19.64 12.18
C LEU A 40 -6.99 -18.95 12.55
N GLU A 41 -5.99 -18.96 11.68
CA GLU A 41 -4.72 -18.25 11.89
C GLU A 41 -4.95 -16.74 12.02
N ASP A 42 -5.67 -16.14 11.08
CA ASP A 42 -6.00 -14.70 11.12
C ASP A 42 -6.76 -14.32 12.40
N LEU A 43 -7.75 -15.12 12.77
CA LEU A 43 -8.55 -14.87 13.98
C LEU A 43 -7.72 -15.04 15.25
N ARG A 44 -6.84 -16.05 15.32
CA ARG A 44 -5.96 -16.25 16.48
C ARG A 44 -4.90 -15.16 16.60
N ALA A 45 -4.39 -14.66 15.48
CA ALA A 45 -3.38 -13.62 15.47
C ALA A 45 -3.93 -12.25 15.92
N THR A 46 -5.22 -12.00 15.69
CA THR A 46 -5.85 -10.69 15.98
C THR A 46 -6.75 -10.69 17.21
N SER A 47 -7.22 -11.84 17.67
CA SER A 47 -8.08 -11.96 18.85
C SER A 47 -7.28 -11.87 20.15
N GLU A 48 -7.68 -10.95 21.03
CA GLU A 48 -7.09 -10.81 22.37
C GLU A 48 -7.70 -11.76 23.41
N ASP A 49 -8.95 -12.18 23.20
CA ASP A 49 -9.73 -12.97 24.15
C ASP A 49 -9.97 -14.42 23.69
N GLY A 50 -9.39 -14.82 22.55
CA GLY A 50 -9.55 -16.14 21.95
C GLY A 50 -10.94 -16.35 21.35
N ARG A 51 -11.61 -15.28 20.94
CA ARG A 51 -12.96 -15.29 20.38
C ARG A 51 -13.02 -14.60 19.03
N ALA A 52 -13.89 -15.11 18.16
CA ALA A 52 -14.26 -14.48 16.91
C ALA A 52 -15.48 -13.60 17.10
N HIS A 53 -15.37 -12.35 16.70
CA HIS A 53 -16.48 -11.40 16.69
C HIS A 53 -16.95 -11.21 15.26
N LEU A 54 -18.23 -11.46 15.00
CA LEU A 54 -18.74 -11.40 13.64
C LEU A 54 -20.22 -11.02 13.54
N TRP A 55 -20.58 -10.52 12.36
CA TRP A 55 -21.95 -10.20 11.96
C TRP A 55 -22.36 -10.97 10.70
N GLY A 56 -23.61 -11.43 10.66
CA GLY A 56 -24.19 -12.10 9.50
C GLY A 56 -25.12 -11.20 8.68
N SER A 57 -25.01 -11.28 7.36
CA SER A 57 -25.89 -10.60 6.42
C SER A 57 -26.47 -11.58 5.39
N SER A 58 -27.63 -11.24 4.84
CA SER A 58 -28.25 -11.93 3.70
C SER A 58 -28.19 -11.10 2.41
N VAL A 59 -27.53 -9.93 2.45
CA VAL A 59 -27.47 -8.97 1.34
C VAL A 59 -26.13 -9.05 0.62
N ALA A 60 -26.02 -9.99 -0.32
CA ALA A 60 -24.80 -10.24 -1.10
C ALA A 60 -24.24 -8.96 -1.77
N GLY A 61 -25.11 -8.23 -2.50
CA GLY A 61 -24.65 -7.15 -3.37
C GLY A 61 -24.03 -5.95 -2.65
N LYS A 62 -24.36 -5.71 -1.37
CA LYS A 62 -23.68 -4.68 -0.57
C LYS A 62 -22.46 -5.23 0.17
N TRP A 63 -22.52 -6.49 0.58
CA TRP A 63 -21.43 -7.16 1.30
C TRP A 63 -20.22 -7.40 0.40
N GLN A 64 -20.43 -7.64 -0.89
CA GLN A 64 -19.36 -7.80 -1.89
C GLN A 64 -18.48 -6.57 -2.10
N ASN A 65 -18.91 -5.40 -1.64
CA ASN A 65 -18.13 -4.16 -1.73
C ASN A 65 -17.37 -3.86 -0.43
N VAL A 66 -17.51 -4.69 0.61
CA VAL A 66 -16.75 -4.54 1.86
C VAL A 66 -15.36 -5.10 1.63
N GLU A 67 -14.36 -4.46 2.23
CA GLU A 67 -12.97 -4.89 2.17
C GLU A 67 -12.41 -5.05 3.59
N PRO A 68 -11.40 -5.92 3.80
CA PRO A 68 -10.57 -5.87 5.01
C PRO A 68 -10.05 -4.44 5.24
N GLY A 69 -10.00 -4.00 6.50
CA GLY A 69 -9.66 -2.63 6.88
C GLY A 69 -10.84 -1.67 6.99
N ASP A 70 -11.99 -1.94 6.37
CA ASP A 70 -13.20 -1.10 6.48
C ASP A 70 -13.64 -0.90 7.95
N ILE A 71 -14.24 0.25 8.27
CA ILE A 71 -14.74 0.56 9.61
C ILE A 71 -16.22 0.18 9.73
N GLY A 72 -16.51 -0.74 10.65
CA GLY A 72 -17.84 -1.25 10.93
C GLY A 72 -18.51 -0.56 12.12
N PHE A 73 -19.69 0.02 11.92
CA PHE A 73 -20.51 0.69 12.93
C PHE A 73 -21.80 -0.08 13.25
N VAL A 74 -22.13 -0.21 14.53
CA VAL A 74 -23.40 -0.81 14.98
C VAL A 74 -24.43 0.28 15.29
N TYR A 75 -25.49 0.35 14.48
CA TYR A 75 -26.56 1.33 14.62
C TYR A 75 -27.72 0.81 15.48
N ARG A 76 -28.11 1.57 16.51
CA ARG A 76 -29.25 1.25 17.38
C ARG A 76 -30.01 2.49 17.81
N LYS A 77 -31.31 2.54 17.47
CA LYS A 77 -32.31 3.51 18.00
C LYS A 77 -31.83 4.96 18.02
N GLY A 78 -31.22 5.41 16.91
CA GLY A 78 -30.77 6.80 16.75
C GLY A 78 -29.31 7.05 17.09
N LYS A 79 -28.56 6.06 17.55
CA LYS A 79 -27.14 6.20 17.85
C LYS A 79 -26.32 5.06 17.25
N PHE A 80 -25.04 5.30 17.03
CA PHE A 80 -24.06 4.24 16.90
C PHE A 80 -23.51 3.89 18.29
N VAL A 81 -23.54 2.60 18.61
CA VAL A 81 -23.24 2.10 19.97
C VAL A 81 -21.92 1.32 20.03
N SER A 82 -21.36 1.00 18.87
CA SER A 82 -20.10 0.28 18.77
C SER A 82 -19.47 0.51 17.40
N ARG A 83 -18.14 0.52 17.38
CA ARG A 83 -17.32 0.47 16.16
C ARG A 83 -16.36 -0.71 16.24
N GLY A 84 -15.84 -1.14 15.10
CA GLY A 84 -14.74 -2.10 14.99
C GLY A 84 -14.20 -2.10 13.58
N ARG A 85 -13.05 -2.73 13.36
CA ARG A 85 -12.42 -2.83 12.04
C ARG A 85 -12.74 -4.17 11.38
N VAL A 86 -13.06 -4.18 10.09
CA VAL A 86 -13.32 -5.40 9.33
C VAL A 86 -12.00 -6.14 9.17
N LEU A 87 -11.90 -7.30 9.82
CA LEU A 87 -10.73 -8.16 9.69
C LEU A 87 -10.78 -8.94 8.38
N ARG A 88 -11.91 -9.62 8.14
CA ARG A 88 -12.10 -10.49 6.99
C ARG A 88 -13.56 -10.79 6.70
N LEU A 89 -13.78 -11.33 5.52
CA LEU A 89 -15.08 -11.70 4.98
C LEU A 89 -15.10 -13.19 4.65
N SER A 90 -16.21 -13.86 4.96
CA SER A 90 -16.40 -15.27 4.61
C SER A 90 -17.85 -15.52 4.19
N GLU A 91 -18.06 -16.12 3.02
CA GLU A 91 -19.36 -16.67 2.64
C GLU A 91 -19.44 -18.11 3.13
N ASN A 92 -20.05 -18.32 4.30
CA ASN A 92 -20.05 -19.62 4.95
C ASN A 92 -21.44 -19.99 5.48
N HIS A 93 -22.13 -20.86 4.74
CA HIS A 93 -23.46 -21.32 5.10
C HIS A 93 -23.45 -22.26 6.32
N GLU A 94 -22.42 -23.11 6.44
CA GLU A 94 -22.34 -24.10 7.52
C GLU A 94 -22.13 -23.41 8.87
N LEU A 95 -21.19 -22.47 8.93
CA LEU A 95 -20.96 -21.64 10.11
C LEU A 95 -22.21 -20.80 10.43
N ALA A 96 -22.85 -20.20 9.42
CA ALA A 96 -24.09 -19.46 9.63
C ALA A 96 -25.21 -20.31 10.24
N ALA A 97 -25.38 -21.55 9.75
CA ALA A 97 -26.37 -22.47 10.30
C ALA A 97 -26.02 -22.84 11.76
N HIS A 98 -24.76 -23.16 12.04
CA HIS A 98 -24.31 -23.44 13.40
C HIS A 98 -24.62 -22.28 14.37
N LEU A 99 -24.32 -21.04 13.97
CA LEU A 99 -24.50 -19.85 14.80
C LEU A 99 -25.98 -19.49 15.01
N TRP A 100 -26.78 -19.46 13.94
CA TRP A 100 -28.12 -18.87 13.96
C TRP A 100 -29.28 -19.86 13.92
N LYS A 101 -29.09 -21.07 13.39
CA LYS A 101 -30.14 -22.10 13.31
C LYS A 101 -30.10 -23.05 14.51
N ASP A 102 -28.91 -23.52 14.86
CA ASP A 102 -28.73 -24.50 15.94
C ASP A 102 -28.52 -23.80 17.29
N GLY A 103 -27.95 -22.59 17.25
CA GLY A 103 -27.63 -21.79 18.44
C GLY A 103 -28.71 -20.83 18.93
N VAL A 104 -29.83 -20.62 18.24
CA VAL A 104 -30.87 -19.61 18.57
C VAL A 104 -32.28 -20.13 18.30
N ASP A 105 -33.30 -19.46 18.86
CA ASP A 105 -34.71 -19.81 18.72
C ASP A 105 -35.15 -19.93 17.24
N HIS A 106 -35.81 -21.04 16.90
CA HIS A 106 -35.94 -21.57 15.54
C HIS A 106 -36.74 -20.69 14.56
N ASP A 107 -37.54 -19.75 15.06
CA ASP A 107 -38.38 -18.87 14.23
C ASP A 107 -37.59 -17.76 13.49
N ARG A 108 -36.28 -17.62 13.77
CA ARG A 108 -35.42 -16.59 13.15
C ARG A 108 -34.71 -17.03 11.88
N TRP A 109 -34.47 -18.33 11.70
CA TRP A 109 -33.69 -18.84 10.57
C TRP A 109 -34.54 -18.96 9.30
N ASP A 110 -34.16 -18.21 8.26
CA ASP A 110 -34.73 -18.33 6.93
C ASP A 110 -33.76 -19.11 6.03
N ALA A 111 -34.14 -20.33 5.64
CA ALA A 111 -33.32 -21.17 4.77
C ALA A 111 -33.17 -20.60 3.35
N ASP A 112 -34.11 -19.75 2.90
CA ASP A 112 -34.05 -19.09 1.60
C ASP A 112 -33.20 -17.81 1.66
N LYS A 113 -33.00 -17.24 2.86
CA LYS A 113 -32.18 -16.05 3.10
C LYS A 113 -31.25 -16.21 4.32
N PRO A 114 -30.34 -17.20 4.29
CA PRO A 114 -29.42 -17.44 5.39
C PRO A 114 -28.48 -16.25 5.53
N TRP A 115 -28.11 -15.90 6.76
CA TRP A 115 -27.12 -14.86 7.06
C TRP A 115 -25.68 -15.32 6.78
N LYS A 116 -25.46 -16.01 5.65
CA LYS A 116 -24.21 -16.66 5.28
C LYS A 116 -23.07 -15.72 4.90
N TYR A 117 -23.36 -14.43 4.70
CA TYR A 117 -22.34 -13.43 4.40
C TYR A 117 -21.81 -12.88 5.73
N LEU A 118 -20.69 -13.45 6.17
CA LEU A 118 -20.08 -13.17 7.46
C LEU A 118 -19.06 -12.04 7.33
N THR A 119 -19.12 -11.10 8.26
CA THR A 119 -18.13 -10.04 8.42
C THR A 119 -17.51 -10.19 9.80
N PHE A 120 -16.23 -10.54 9.85
CA PHE A 120 -15.45 -10.64 11.08
C PHE A 120 -14.87 -9.29 11.43
N LEU A 121 -14.92 -8.93 12.71
CA LEU A 121 -14.52 -7.64 13.23
C LEU A 121 -13.49 -7.81 14.34
N THR A 122 -12.59 -6.85 14.43
CA THR A 122 -11.57 -6.69 15.47
C THR A 122 -11.68 -5.30 16.10
N ASP A 123 -10.96 -5.06 17.20
CA ASP A 123 -10.86 -3.77 17.90
C ASP A 123 -12.24 -3.17 18.18
N ILE A 124 -13.10 -4.01 18.75
CA ILE A 124 -14.49 -3.64 18.98
C ILE A 124 -14.56 -2.73 20.20
N GLU A 125 -14.96 -1.49 19.95
CA GLU A 125 -15.07 -0.45 20.95
C GLU A 125 -16.53 -0.05 21.14
N GLU A 126 -16.88 0.32 22.37
CA GLU A 126 -18.14 1.01 22.65
C GLU A 126 -17.98 2.50 22.35
N ILE A 127 -18.93 3.04 21.61
CA ILE A 127 -18.98 4.46 21.25
C ILE A 127 -20.39 4.97 21.48
N GLU A 128 -20.55 6.28 21.57
CA GLU A 128 -21.84 6.93 21.60
C GLU A 128 -21.85 8.10 20.62
N VAL A 129 -22.23 7.83 19.37
CA VAL A 129 -22.31 8.84 18.30
C VAL A 129 -23.76 8.99 17.87
N ASP A 130 -24.29 10.21 17.86
CA ASP A 130 -25.65 10.45 17.41
C ASP A 130 -25.75 10.31 15.87
N ILE A 131 -26.82 9.70 15.38
CA ILE A 131 -27.01 9.48 13.93
C ILE A 131 -27.08 10.80 13.15
N GLU A 132 -27.49 11.88 13.81
CA GLU A 132 -27.62 13.21 13.21
C GLU A 132 -26.23 13.78 12.92
N GLU A 133 -25.30 13.71 13.86
CA GLU A 133 -23.90 14.13 13.69
C GLU A 133 -23.20 13.29 12.60
N PHE A 134 -23.41 11.97 12.61
CA PHE A 134 -22.88 11.10 11.56
C PHE A 134 -23.48 11.41 10.18
N ASN A 135 -24.79 11.69 10.12
CA ASN A 135 -25.44 12.03 8.86
C ASN A 135 -24.92 13.36 8.30
N GLU A 136 -24.67 14.35 9.17
CA GLU A 136 -24.06 15.62 8.79
C GLU A 136 -22.66 15.40 8.18
N LEU A 137 -21.80 14.66 8.88
CA LEU A 137 -20.44 14.33 8.42
C LEU A 137 -20.46 13.64 7.05
N ILE A 138 -21.22 12.55 6.92
CA ILE A 138 -21.27 11.73 5.70
C ILE A 138 -22.11 12.40 4.58
N GLY A 139 -22.84 13.46 4.91
CA GLY A 139 -23.76 14.17 4.02
C GLY A 139 -25.07 13.42 3.72
N TYR A 140 -25.51 12.50 4.58
CA TYR A 140 -26.82 11.90 4.49
C TYR A 140 -27.93 12.92 4.81
N ASP A 141 -29.16 12.61 4.40
CA ASP A 141 -30.33 13.37 4.86
C ASP A 141 -30.46 13.25 6.39
N GLU A 142 -30.77 14.34 7.09
CA GLU A 142 -30.88 14.38 8.57
C GLU A 142 -31.87 13.31 9.11
N THR A 143 -32.91 13.00 8.34
CA THR A 143 -33.92 11.99 8.68
C THR A 143 -33.55 10.57 8.26
N TYR A 144 -32.42 10.40 7.56
CA TYR A 144 -31.92 9.09 7.15
C TYR A 144 -31.70 8.20 8.38
N ARG A 145 -32.22 6.98 8.29
CA ARG A 145 -32.03 5.93 9.30
C ARG A 145 -31.67 4.65 8.56
N PRO A 146 -30.53 3.99 8.89
CA PRO A 146 -30.13 2.76 8.22
C PRO A 146 -31.21 1.67 8.25
N GLN A 147 -31.64 1.22 7.06
CA GLN A 147 -32.62 0.13 6.89
C GLN A 147 -31.91 -1.09 6.31
N GLY A 148 -31.34 -1.93 7.18
CA GLY A 148 -30.57 -3.09 6.75
C GLY A 148 -29.06 -2.83 6.65
N PHE A 149 -28.31 -3.90 6.45
CA PHE A 149 -26.87 -3.85 6.21
C PHE A 149 -26.55 -2.85 5.10
N THR A 150 -25.61 -1.94 5.35
CA THR A 150 -25.31 -0.84 4.44
C THR A 150 -23.81 -0.57 4.42
N ARG A 151 -23.23 -0.44 3.22
CA ARG A 151 -21.93 0.18 3.04
C ARG A 151 -22.14 1.60 2.52
N VAL A 152 -21.43 2.57 3.07
CA VAL A 152 -21.42 3.95 2.57
C VAL A 152 -20.84 3.95 1.15
N SER A 153 -21.42 4.75 0.27
CA SER A 153 -20.98 4.83 -1.13
C SER A 153 -19.65 5.56 -1.26
N ASP A 154 -18.78 5.12 -2.17
CA ASP A 154 -17.43 5.68 -2.36
C ASP A 154 -17.45 7.20 -2.58
N ASN A 155 -18.37 7.72 -3.41
CA ASN A 155 -18.51 9.18 -3.62
C ASN A 155 -18.64 10.01 -2.31
N ARG A 156 -19.29 9.45 -1.28
CA ARG A 156 -19.41 10.12 0.03
C ARG A 156 -18.14 10.03 0.85
N LEU A 157 -17.41 8.94 0.71
CA LEU A 157 -16.11 8.72 1.35
C LEU A 157 -15.02 9.56 0.69
N ASP A 158 -15.03 9.66 -0.65
CA ASP A 158 -14.17 10.56 -1.41
C ASP A 158 -14.33 12.00 -0.92
N ARG A 159 -15.57 12.45 -0.73
CA ARG A 159 -15.85 13.79 -0.18
C ARG A 159 -15.31 13.98 1.24
N LEU A 160 -15.30 12.93 2.06
CA LEU A 160 -14.67 13.00 3.38
C LEU A 160 -13.16 13.12 3.28
N LYS A 161 -12.52 12.36 2.36
CA LYS A 161 -11.09 12.49 2.11
C LYS A 161 -10.71 13.90 1.67
N ASP A 162 -11.49 14.50 0.78
CA ASP A 162 -11.23 15.86 0.29
C ASP A 162 -11.33 16.91 1.42
N GLU A 163 -12.20 16.70 2.41
CA GLU A 163 -12.45 17.65 3.50
C GLU A 163 -11.57 17.40 4.75
N TYR A 164 -11.20 16.15 5.01
CA TYR A 164 -10.53 15.71 6.25
C TYR A 164 -9.26 14.88 6.03
N GLU A 165 -8.72 14.82 4.82
CA GLU A 165 -7.55 13.99 4.38
C GLU A 165 -7.85 12.48 4.34
N SER A 166 -8.65 11.95 5.27
CA SER A 166 -9.03 10.54 5.34
C SER A 166 -10.39 10.30 5.99
N VAL A 167 -10.90 9.06 5.87
CA VAL A 167 -12.13 8.63 6.54
C VAL A 167 -11.91 8.50 8.05
N GLU A 168 -10.75 8.01 8.44
CA GLU A 168 -10.29 7.85 9.82
C GLU A 168 -10.23 9.19 10.54
N THR A 169 -9.59 10.20 9.95
CA THR A 169 -9.51 11.56 10.50
C THR A 169 -10.90 12.16 10.67
N ALA A 170 -11.77 12.04 9.65
CA ALA A 170 -13.15 12.52 9.73
C ALA A 170 -13.91 11.88 10.91
N LEU A 171 -13.73 10.58 11.12
CA LEU A 171 -14.35 9.86 12.23
C LEU A 171 -13.70 10.19 13.58
N ALA A 172 -12.39 10.43 13.63
CA ALA A 172 -11.70 10.83 14.85
C ALA A 172 -12.17 12.20 15.34
N GLU A 173 -12.43 13.15 14.44
CA GLU A 173 -13.06 14.43 14.76
C GLU A 173 -14.49 14.24 15.30
N LEU A 174 -15.25 13.27 14.76
CA LEU A 174 -16.61 12.96 15.23
C LEU A 174 -16.63 12.32 16.63
N THR A 175 -15.65 11.45 16.93
CA THR A 175 -15.59 10.73 18.22
C THR A 175 -14.69 11.39 19.27
N GLU A 176 -14.03 12.51 18.92
CA GLU A 176 -12.94 13.14 19.70
C GLU A 176 -11.84 12.13 20.14
N ALA A 177 -11.72 11.02 19.42
CA ALA A 177 -10.90 9.87 19.79
C ALA A 177 -10.63 8.98 18.57
N GLY A 178 -9.41 8.48 18.43
CA GLY A 178 -8.98 7.64 17.33
C GLY A 178 -7.74 8.20 16.63
N GLU A 179 -7.25 7.45 15.66
CA GLU A 179 -6.10 7.83 14.84
C GLU A 179 -6.49 8.92 13.82
N LYS A 180 -5.55 9.83 13.54
CA LYS A 180 -5.67 10.79 12.44
C LYS A 180 -4.70 10.38 11.34
N VAL A 181 -5.19 10.27 10.12
CA VAL A 181 -4.39 9.88 8.97
C VAL A 181 -4.15 11.11 8.10
N HIS A 182 -2.87 11.42 7.90
CA HIS A 182 -2.37 12.58 7.18
C HIS A 182 -1.73 12.16 5.87
N HIS A 183 -2.23 12.71 4.76
CA HIS A 183 -1.62 12.46 3.46
C HIS A 183 -0.25 13.15 3.37
N VAL A 184 0.77 12.42 2.90
CA VAL A 184 2.14 12.95 2.82
C VAL A 184 2.51 13.23 1.37
N ASP A 185 2.46 14.51 1.01
CA ASP A 185 2.92 15.02 -0.26
C ASP A 185 4.42 15.40 -0.22
N ASP A 186 5.06 15.33 -1.39
CA ASP A 186 6.44 15.78 -1.61
C ASP A 186 6.47 17.02 -2.51
N THR A 187 5.70 18.04 -2.14
CA THR A 187 5.67 19.34 -2.85
C THR A 187 6.82 20.27 -2.46
N ASP A 188 7.64 19.89 -1.49
CA ASP A 188 8.75 20.69 -1.02
C ASP A 188 10.00 20.47 -1.91
N ASP A 189 10.62 21.56 -2.36
CA ASP A 189 11.94 21.59 -3.04
C ASP A 189 13.13 21.16 -2.12
N GLU A 190 12.86 20.38 -1.07
CA GLU A 190 13.87 19.87 -0.15
C GLU A 190 14.82 18.91 -0.90
N GLN A 191 16.12 19.05 -0.71
CA GLN A 191 17.11 18.14 -1.32
C GLN A 191 17.14 16.82 -0.56
N THR A 192 17.36 15.68 -1.24
CA THR A 192 17.44 14.36 -0.60
C THR A 192 18.50 14.30 0.50
N THR A 193 19.61 15.03 0.35
CA THR A 193 20.66 15.11 1.38
C THR A 193 20.16 15.73 2.70
N ASP A 194 19.21 16.67 2.64
CA ASP A 194 18.61 17.28 3.85
C ASP A 194 17.70 16.26 4.56
N LEU A 195 16.86 15.56 3.79
CA LEU A 195 15.99 14.49 4.29
C LEU A 195 16.80 13.35 4.93
N ALA A 196 17.89 12.91 4.30
CA ALA A 196 18.76 11.86 4.81
C ALA A 196 19.35 12.22 6.18
N SER A 197 19.90 13.43 6.32
CA SER A 197 20.47 13.87 7.60
C SER A 197 19.43 13.99 8.71
N ARG A 198 18.19 14.41 8.36
CA ARG A 198 17.07 14.48 9.30
C ARG A 198 16.60 13.09 9.73
N LEU A 199 16.50 12.14 8.79
CA LEU A 199 16.17 10.73 9.09
C LEU A 199 17.17 10.13 10.08
N GLU A 200 18.48 10.27 9.83
CA GLU A 200 19.52 9.78 10.75
C GLU A 200 19.36 10.39 12.15
N THR A 201 19.19 11.71 12.22
CA THR A 201 19.09 12.44 13.49
C THR A 201 17.83 12.03 14.26
N ALA A 202 16.66 12.07 13.63
CA ALA A 202 15.38 11.74 14.24
C ALA A 202 15.31 10.27 14.67
N SER A 203 15.90 9.35 13.89
CA SER A 203 15.90 7.93 14.22
C SER A 203 16.56 7.61 15.57
N THR A 204 17.48 8.44 16.04
CA THR A 204 18.13 8.28 17.36
C THR A 204 17.54 9.17 18.45
N ASN A 205 16.62 10.07 18.09
CA ASN A 205 15.92 10.95 19.01
C ASN A 205 14.69 10.25 19.61
N GLY A 206 14.85 9.68 20.80
CA GLY A 206 13.74 9.02 21.52
C GLY A 206 12.72 9.99 22.13
N ASP A 207 13.01 11.29 22.14
CA ASP A 207 12.14 12.31 22.75
C ASP A 207 11.06 12.83 21.78
N ASP A 208 11.20 12.55 20.47
CA ASP A 208 10.27 12.98 19.41
C ASP A 208 10.09 11.86 18.36
N PRO A 209 9.36 10.79 18.69
CA PRO A 209 9.10 9.69 17.75
C PRO A 209 8.27 10.14 16.54
N ASP A 210 7.29 11.02 16.74
CA ASP A 210 6.41 11.55 15.68
C ASP A 210 7.20 12.25 14.56
N GLU A 211 8.29 12.96 14.89
CA GLU A 211 9.19 13.53 13.88
C GLU A 211 9.80 12.45 12.99
N PHE A 212 10.25 11.34 13.57
CA PHE A 212 10.82 10.22 12.82
C PHE A 212 9.77 9.54 11.93
N GLU A 213 8.56 9.33 12.43
CA GLU A 213 7.44 8.74 11.67
C GLU A 213 7.09 9.57 10.43
N LYS A 214 6.96 10.90 10.59
CA LYS A 214 6.73 11.83 9.48
C LYS A 214 7.84 11.77 8.42
N LEU A 215 9.09 11.70 8.85
CA LEU A 215 10.24 11.61 7.95
C LEU A 215 10.26 10.28 7.20
N VAL A 216 9.88 9.17 7.85
CA VAL A 216 9.73 7.86 7.22
C VAL A 216 8.62 7.88 6.17
N ALA A 217 7.46 8.47 6.47
CA ALA A 217 6.39 8.65 5.48
C ALA A 217 6.87 9.46 4.27
N LYS A 218 7.54 10.60 4.51
CA LYS A 218 8.13 11.43 3.44
C LYS A 218 9.16 10.66 2.61
N ALA A 219 9.97 9.81 3.23
CA ALA A 219 10.91 8.96 2.53
C ALA A 219 10.21 7.99 1.57
N PHE A 220 9.14 7.32 2.00
CA PHE A 220 8.39 6.44 1.10
C PHE A 220 7.65 7.22 0.00
N THR A 221 7.16 8.44 0.26
CA THR A 221 6.63 9.33 -0.79
C THR A 221 7.70 9.65 -1.82
N ARG A 222 8.94 9.99 -1.39
CA ARG A 222 10.10 10.24 -2.26
C ARG A 222 10.50 9.02 -3.09
N LEU A 223 10.33 7.82 -2.56
CA LEU A 223 10.50 6.57 -3.31
C LEU A 223 9.43 6.37 -4.40
N GLY A 224 8.41 7.23 -4.44
CA GLY A 224 7.33 7.25 -5.43
C GLY A 224 6.07 6.53 -4.97
N CYS A 225 5.90 6.30 -3.66
CA CYS A 225 4.72 5.67 -3.11
C CYS A 225 3.65 6.71 -2.74
N THR A 226 2.39 6.32 -2.75
CA THR A 226 1.31 7.10 -2.11
C THR A 226 1.30 6.73 -0.64
N THR A 227 1.62 7.67 0.25
CA THR A 227 1.81 7.38 1.67
C THR A 227 1.02 8.31 2.58
N ASN A 228 0.68 7.78 3.74
CA ASN A 228 0.02 8.50 4.82
C ASN A 228 0.81 8.30 6.12
N TRP A 229 0.90 9.34 6.94
CA TRP A 229 1.35 9.27 8.34
C TRP A 229 0.13 9.18 9.26
N ILE A 230 0.20 8.38 10.31
CA ILE A 230 -0.91 8.10 11.22
C ILE A 230 -0.56 8.68 12.60
N GLU A 231 -1.16 9.81 12.96
CA GLU A 231 -1.00 10.45 14.26
C GLU A 231 -1.88 9.82 15.33
N GLY A 232 -1.31 9.60 16.51
CA GLY A 232 -2.06 9.16 17.69
C GLY A 232 -2.60 7.72 17.62
N GLY A 233 -2.21 6.96 16.59
CA GLY A 233 -2.40 5.52 16.52
C GLY A 233 -1.44 4.83 17.50
N GLY A 234 -1.92 3.86 18.28
CA GLY A 234 -1.05 3.06 19.14
C GLY A 234 -0.28 1.95 18.41
N ASP A 235 -0.50 1.82 17.10
CA ASP A 235 -0.47 0.53 16.41
C ASP A 235 0.29 0.54 15.07
N THR A 236 0.15 1.60 14.25
CA THR A 236 0.78 1.71 12.93
C THR A 236 1.12 3.16 12.68
N ASP A 237 2.37 3.44 12.32
CA ASP A 237 2.87 4.81 12.22
C ASP A 237 2.72 5.39 10.81
N VAL A 238 2.94 4.56 9.78
CA VAL A 238 2.93 4.96 8.37
C VAL A 238 2.23 3.91 7.52
N GLU A 239 1.48 4.34 6.52
CA GLU A 239 0.76 3.46 5.60
C GLU A 239 1.06 3.83 4.16
N ILE A 240 1.48 2.84 3.37
CA ILE A 240 1.64 2.95 1.93
C ILE A 240 0.36 2.42 1.29
N GLU A 241 -0.40 3.26 0.59
CA GLU A 241 -1.62 2.85 -0.12
C GLU A 241 -1.31 2.29 -1.52
N ALA A 242 -0.28 2.83 -2.19
CA ALA A 242 0.07 2.47 -3.55
C ALA A 242 1.59 2.51 -3.78
N PRO A 243 2.14 1.64 -4.65
CA PRO A 243 1.43 0.69 -5.53
C PRO A 243 1.00 -0.63 -4.87
N ARG A 244 1.30 -0.83 -3.58
CA ARG A 244 0.82 -1.96 -2.77
C ARG A 244 0.41 -1.47 -1.39
N HIS A 245 -0.50 -2.16 -0.73
CA HIS A 245 -0.94 -1.78 0.61
C HIS A 245 0.02 -2.33 1.65
N ILE A 246 0.82 -1.48 2.28
CA ILE A 246 1.86 -1.89 3.24
C ILE A 246 1.77 -1.00 4.48
N VAL A 247 1.84 -1.62 5.65
CA VAL A 247 2.01 -0.88 6.92
C VAL A 247 3.49 -0.76 7.27
N VAL A 248 3.88 0.38 7.80
CA VAL A 248 5.24 0.69 8.16
C VAL A 248 5.31 1.17 9.60
N GLU A 249 6.16 0.51 10.37
CA GLU A 249 6.41 0.80 11.79
C GLU A 249 7.77 1.47 11.95
N ALA A 250 7.81 2.70 12.46
CA ALA A 250 9.02 3.47 12.68
C ALA A 250 9.43 3.42 14.16
N LYS A 251 10.65 2.93 14.44
CA LYS A 251 11.17 2.82 15.81
C LYS A 251 12.46 3.60 16.01
N THR A 252 12.39 4.62 16.86
CA THR A 252 13.57 5.40 17.28
C THR A 252 14.40 4.65 18.33
N ARG A 253 15.74 4.73 18.28
CA ARG A 253 16.62 4.14 19.30
C ARG A 253 17.90 4.95 19.50
N GLY A 254 18.03 5.60 20.66
CA GLY A 254 19.25 6.35 21.02
C GLY A 254 20.52 5.51 21.13
N SER A 255 20.42 4.19 21.27
CA SER A 255 21.57 3.27 21.17
C SER A 255 22.02 2.97 19.75
N GLY A 256 21.31 3.47 18.73
CA GLY A 256 21.55 3.20 17.30
C GLY A 256 21.13 1.80 16.83
N LYS A 257 20.62 0.94 17.71
CA LYS A 257 20.10 -0.39 17.34
C LYS A 257 18.90 -0.80 18.16
N LEU A 258 17.94 -1.42 17.48
CA LEU A 258 16.77 -2.07 18.03
C LEU A 258 17.11 -3.46 18.58
N ASN A 259 16.87 -3.66 19.87
CA ASN A 259 17.21 -4.88 20.62
C ASN A 259 15.99 -5.76 20.96
N SER A 260 14.78 -5.24 20.80
CA SER A 260 13.51 -5.93 21.05
C SER A 260 12.45 -5.37 20.11
N LEU A 261 11.56 -6.25 19.64
CA LEU A 261 10.49 -5.95 18.71
C LEU A 261 9.30 -6.87 19.04
N GLU A 262 8.11 -6.30 19.17
CA GLU A 262 6.86 -7.05 19.33
C GLU A 262 6.27 -7.37 17.95
N ALA A 263 6.99 -8.20 17.18
CA ALA A 263 6.66 -8.50 15.79
C ALA A 263 5.24 -9.05 15.60
N THR A 264 4.72 -9.81 16.57
CA THR A 264 3.35 -10.34 16.54
C THR A 264 2.29 -9.23 16.63
N ASN A 265 2.55 -8.14 17.36
CA ASN A 265 1.63 -6.99 17.40
C ASN A 265 1.60 -6.28 16.04
N ILE A 266 2.77 -6.10 15.42
CA ILE A 266 2.87 -5.49 14.07
C ILE A 266 2.13 -6.34 13.03
N ASP A 267 2.31 -7.66 13.07
CA ASP A 267 1.61 -8.59 12.17
C ASP A 267 0.10 -8.63 12.44
N LYS A 268 -0.34 -8.46 13.70
CA LYS A 268 -1.74 -8.21 14.06
C LYS A 268 -2.24 -6.94 13.37
N HIS A 269 -1.57 -5.80 13.53
CA HIS A 269 -2.01 -4.53 12.94
C HIS A 269 -2.04 -4.56 11.41
N ARG A 270 -1.04 -5.19 10.78
CA ARG A 270 -1.03 -5.47 9.33
C ARG A 270 -2.32 -6.16 8.88
N ARG A 271 -2.71 -7.26 9.55
CA ARG A 271 -3.94 -8.00 9.22
C ARG A 271 -5.19 -7.18 9.46
N GLN A 272 -5.25 -6.43 10.56
CA GLN A 272 -6.39 -5.57 10.89
C GLN A 272 -6.60 -4.49 9.83
N ARG A 273 -5.52 -3.90 9.32
CA ARG A 273 -5.56 -2.92 8.23
C ARG A 273 -5.79 -3.53 6.85
N GLY A 274 -5.67 -4.85 6.71
CA GLY A 274 -5.79 -5.52 5.41
C GLY A 274 -4.57 -5.35 4.51
N ALA A 275 -3.42 -4.99 5.09
CA ALA A 275 -2.19 -4.75 4.34
C ALA A 275 -1.50 -6.05 3.89
N ASP A 276 -0.92 -6.01 2.69
CA ASP A 276 -0.22 -7.12 2.05
C ASP A 276 1.05 -7.49 2.83
N HIS A 277 1.73 -6.50 3.41
CA HIS A 277 3.01 -6.68 4.08
C HIS A 277 3.24 -5.65 5.19
N ALA A 278 4.23 -5.89 6.04
CA ALA A 278 4.66 -4.95 7.08
C ALA A 278 6.17 -4.75 7.08
N ILE A 279 6.59 -3.50 7.19
CA ILE A 279 8.00 -3.09 7.21
C ILE A 279 8.28 -2.40 8.55
N VAL A 280 9.43 -2.70 9.15
CA VAL A 280 9.93 -2.01 10.34
C VAL A 280 11.16 -1.19 9.97
N VAL A 281 11.11 0.11 10.23
CA VAL A 281 12.21 1.06 10.00
C VAL A 281 12.81 1.48 11.34
N ALA A 282 14.13 1.41 11.47
CA ALA A 282 14.84 1.81 12.68
C ALA A 282 16.30 2.20 12.34
N PRO A 283 17.05 2.86 13.24
CA PRO A 283 18.49 3.14 13.01
C PRO A 283 19.31 1.90 12.65
N GLY A 284 18.90 0.74 13.14
CA GLY A 284 19.53 -0.54 12.86
C GLY A 284 18.96 -1.64 13.75
N PHE A 285 19.33 -2.90 13.47
CA PHE A 285 18.73 -4.05 14.14
C PHE A 285 19.79 -4.98 14.73
N THR A 286 19.43 -5.65 15.82
CA THR A 286 20.18 -6.80 16.33
C THR A 286 19.75 -8.08 15.60
N PRO A 287 20.63 -9.11 15.47
CA PRO A 287 20.27 -10.36 14.78
C PRO A 287 19.00 -11.02 15.34
N LYS A 288 18.79 -10.95 16.66
CA LYS A 288 17.59 -11.46 17.32
C LYS A 288 16.31 -10.77 16.83
N VAL A 289 16.36 -9.46 16.59
CA VAL A 289 15.19 -8.72 16.07
C VAL A 289 14.92 -9.10 14.62
N ILE A 290 15.97 -9.25 13.80
CA ILE A 290 15.83 -9.69 12.41
C ILE A 290 15.20 -11.10 12.35
N GLU A 291 15.67 -12.04 13.17
CA GLU A 291 15.11 -13.39 13.25
C GLU A 291 13.63 -13.37 13.68
N ASN A 292 13.29 -12.55 14.67
CA ASN A 292 11.89 -12.40 15.12
C ASN A 292 11.00 -11.82 14.02
N ALA A 293 11.45 -10.75 13.36
CA ALA A 293 10.73 -10.14 12.24
C ALA A 293 10.52 -11.14 11.09
N THR A 294 11.58 -11.86 10.69
CA THR A 294 11.52 -12.88 9.63
C THR A 294 10.52 -13.99 9.96
N THR A 295 10.49 -14.43 11.22
CA THR A 295 9.57 -15.50 11.68
C THR A 295 8.11 -15.07 11.61
N ASN A 296 7.82 -13.78 11.76
CA ASN A 296 6.47 -13.21 11.64
C ASN A 296 6.26 -12.59 10.24
N GLU A 297 7.04 -13.02 9.25
CA GLU A 297 6.93 -12.58 7.85
C GLU A 297 7.10 -11.06 7.61
N LEU A 298 7.74 -10.35 8.52
CA LEU A 298 7.99 -8.90 8.41
C LEU A 298 9.35 -8.61 7.74
N THR A 299 9.47 -7.40 7.20
CA THR A 299 10.77 -6.88 6.70
C THR A 299 11.35 -5.85 7.66
N THR A 300 12.66 -5.88 7.88
CA THR A 300 13.37 -4.84 8.62
C THR A 300 14.30 -4.08 7.68
N ILE A 301 14.27 -2.74 7.70
CA ILE A 301 15.17 -1.89 6.92
C ILE A 301 15.80 -0.84 7.82
N ALA A 302 17.14 -0.74 7.79
CA ALA A 302 17.84 0.28 8.55
C ALA A 302 17.69 1.66 7.87
N VAL A 303 17.85 2.73 8.64
CA VAL A 303 17.80 4.10 8.10
C VAL A 303 18.86 4.31 7.02
N ASP A 304 20.06 3.77 7.20
CA ASP A 304 21.14 3.85 6.21
C ASP A 304 20.72 3.19 4.87
N ASP A 305 20.12 1.98 4.94
CA ASP A 305 19.62 1.27 3.75
C ASP A 305 18.45 2.02 3.08
N LEU A 306 17.59 2.69 3.86
CA LEU A 306 16.49 3.51 3.33
C LEU A 306 17.02 4.75 2.61
N ILE A 307 18.07 5.39 3.15
CA ILE A 307 18.76 6.51 2.50
C ILE A 307 19.40 6.04 1.19
N GLU A 308 20.05 4.87 1.19
CA GLU A 308 20.61 4.26 0.00
C GLU A 308 19.57 4.00 -1.11
N LEU A 309 18.33 3.67 -0.74
CA LEU A 309 17.21 3.57 -1.69
C LEU A 309 16.78 4.95 -2.24
N LEU A 310 16.75 5.97 -1.39
CA LEU A 310 16.40 7.34 -1.79
C LEU A 310 17.41 7.90 -2.81
N GLU A 311 18.71 7.73 -2.55
CA GLU A 311 19.77 8.17 -3.46
C GLU A 311 19.66 7.48 -4.82
N ARG A 312 19.41 6.17 -4.84
CA ARG A 312 19.20 5.39 -6.07
C ARG A 312 17.95 5.82 -6.83
N ARG A 313 16.85 6.11 -6.12
CA ARG A 313 15.62 6.65 -6.73
C ARG A 313 15.88 7.99 -7.40
N GLU A 314 16.55 8.91 -6.70
CA GLU A 314 16.88 10.24 -7.25
C GLU A 314 17.80 10.13 -8.47
N GLN A 315 18.83 9.29 -8.39
CA GLN A 315 19.83 9.18 -9.44
C GLN A 315 19.32 8.43 -10.69
N TYR A 316 18.53 7.36 -10.52
CA TYR A 316 18.20 6.43 -11.61
C TYR A 316 16.70 6.34 -11.94
N ALA A 317 15.85 7.11 -11.24
CA ALA A 317 14.40 7.13 -11.40
C ALA A 317 13.79 5.71 -11.36
N ILE A 318 14.19 4.94 -10.35
CA ILE A 318 13.75 3.55 -10.16
C ILE A 318 12.27 3.54 -9.78
N PRO A 319 11.39 2.83 -10.52
CA PRO A 319 9.97 2.76 -10.18
C PRO A 319 9.72 2.18 -8.78
N PRO A 320 8.71 2.67 -8.03
CA PRO A 320 8.44 2.20 -6.67
C PRO A 320 8.15 0.68 -6.63
N GLU A 321 7.58 0.12 -7.69
CA GLU A 321 7.25 -1.31 -7.78
C GLU A 321 8.50 -2.20 -7.65
N GLN A 322 9.64 -1.78 -8.21
CA GLN A 322 10.89 -2.54 -8.14
C GLN A 322 11.44 -2.56 -6.72
N THR A 323 11.42 -1.40 -6.05
CA THR A 323 11.85 -1.27 -4.66
C THR A 323 10.94 -2.06 -3.72
N LEU A 324 9.62 -1.95 -3.89
CA LEU A 324 8.65 -2.66 -3.06
C LEU A 324 8.65 -4.18 -3.30
N GLU A 325 9.00 -4.67 -4.49
CA GLU A 325 9.18 -6.10 -4.72
C GLU A 325 10.26 -6.71 -3.81
N LEU A 326 11.31 -5.95 -3.51
CA LEU A 326 12.39 -6.37 -2.61
C LEU A 326 12.06 -6.11 -1.14
N LEU A 327 11.33 -5.03 -0.84
CA LEU A 327 10.91 -4.68 0.52
C LEU A 327 9.76 -5.56 1.05
N THR A 328 9.01 -6.23 0.18
CA THR A 328 7.94 -7.16 0.58
C THR A 328 8.40 -8.60 0.76
N ARG A 329 9.72 -8.85 0.75
CA ARG A 329 10.30 -10.16 1.07
C ARG A 329 10.63 -10.22 2.56
N PRO A 330 10.12 -11.20 3.33
CA PRO A 330 10.42 -11.33 4.76
C PRO A 330 11.92 -11.32 5.08
N GLY A 331 12.28 -10.76 6.23
CA GLY A 331 13.66 -10.64 6.72
C GLY A 331 14.32 -9.29 6.45
N SER A 332 15.61 -9.19 6.72
CA SER A 332 16.32 -7.90 6.61
C SER A 332 16.49 -7.49 5.16
N PHE A 333 16.23 -6.22 4.87
CA PHE A 333 16.71 -5.55 3.68
C PHE A 333 18.15 -5.08 3.95
N GLN A 334 19.11 -5.57 3.16
CA GLN A 334 20.56 -5.34 3.32
C GLN A 334 21.25 -5.38 1.94
N ASP A 335 22.58 -5.31 1.93
CA ASP A 335 23.47 -5.37 0.76
C ASP A 335 23.05 -6.40 -0.30
N ASP A 336 22.64 -7.61 0.08
CA ASP A 336 22.25 -8.66 -0.87
C ASP A 336 21.01 -8.29 -1.70
N ARG A 337 20.08 -7.50 -1.14
CA ARG A 337 18.92 -6.96 -1.87
C ARG A 337 19.26 -5.68 -2.60
N LEU A 338 20.15 -4.86 -2.06
CA LEU A 338 20.67 -3.68 -2.76
C LEU A 338 21.43 -4.11 -4.02
N ASP A 339 22.22 -5.17 -3.96
CA ASP A 339 22.92 -5.75 -5.11
C ASP A 339 21.93 -6.18 -6.21
N LEU A 340 20.81 -6.83 -5.85
CA LEU A 340 19.74 -7.17 -6.80
C LEU A 340 19.08 -5.93 -7.43
N LEU A 341 18.94 -4.86 -6.66
CA LEU A 341 18.44 -3.59 -7.19
C LEU A 341 19.46 -2.96 -8.14
N ASP A 342 20.74 -2.98 -7.77
CA ASP A 342 21.85 -2.45 -8.55
C ASP A 342 22.02 -3.21 -9.87
N GLU A 343 21.80 -4.52 -9.91
CA GLU A 343 21.74 -5.29 -11.15
C GLU A 343 20.65 -4.75 -12.11
N ASN A 344 19.44 -4.48 -11.60
CA ASN A 344 18.36 -3.89 -12.40
C ASN A 344 18.68 -2.46 -12.86
N ILE A 345 19.34 -1.66 -12.01
CA ILE A 345 19.81 -0.32 -12.38
C ILE A 345 20.86 -0.41 -13.50
N GLN A 346 21.81 -1.34 -13.39
CA GLN A 346 22.84 -1.54 -14.40
C GLN A 346 22.23 -1.93 -15.76
N ASP A 347 21.20 -2.78 -15.78
CA ASP A 347 20.48 -3.10 -17.01
C ASP A 347 19.84 -1.86 -17.65
N ARG A 348 19.28 -0.94 -16.84
CA ARG A 348 18.75 0.35 -17.33
C ARG A 348 19.86 1.26 -17.87
N VAL A 349 21.00 1.34 -17.18
CA VAL A 349 22.16 2.12 -17.62
C VAL A 349 22.67 1.59 -18.96
N LYS A 350 22.84 0.27 -19.10
CA LYS A 350 23.24 -0.40 -20.35
C LYS A 350 22.25 -0.16 -21.48
N ALA A 351 20.95 -0.15 -21.20
CA ALA A 351 19.94 0.21 -22.20
C ALA A 351 20.12 1.66 -22.69
N GLY A 352 20.44 2.59 -21.79
CA GLY A 352 20.79 3.97 -22.14
C GLY A 352 22.07 4.07 -22.98
N GLU A 353 23.12 3.33 -22.62
CA GLU A 353 24.37 3.24 -23.39
C GLU A 353 24.13 2.68 -24.80
N THR A 354 23.22 1.70 -24.92
CA THR A 354 22.82 1.13 -26.21
C THR A 354 22.21 2.18 -27.12
N LEU A 355 21.39 3.11 -26.61
CA LEU A 355 20.87 4.23 -27.39
C LEU A 355 22.02 5.06 -27.99
N LEU A 356 23.02 5.41 -27.16
CA LEU A 356 24.16 6.21 -27.60
C LEU A 356 25.04 5.46 -28.62
N ALA A 357 25.24 4.16 -28.42
CA ALA A 357 25.99 3.31 -29.34
C ALA A 357 25.30 3.22 -30.71
N VAL A 358 23.97 3.10 -30.75
CA VAL A 358 23.18 3.08 -31.98
C VAL A 358 23.28 4.41 -32.73
N ILE A 359 23.21 5.55 -32.03
CA ILE A 359 23.38 6.88 -32.65
C ILE A 359 24.78 6.99 -33.30
N ARG A 360 25.85 6.58 -32.59
CA ARG A 360 27.21 6.58 -33.15
C ARG A 360 27.36 5.65 -34.33
N ALA A 361 26.72 4.48 -34.30
CA ALA A 361 26.78 3.51 -35.39
C ALA A 361 26.17 4.09 -36.67
N LEU A 362 25.00 4.70 -36.57
CA LEU A 362 24.33 5.33 -37.71
C LEU A 362 25.10 6.55 -38.24
N GLU A 363 25.68 7.38 -37.38
CA GLU A 363 26.54 8.49 -37.80
C GLU A 363 27.79 7.98 -38.54
N ARG A 364 28.43 6.93 -38.02
CA ARG A 364 29.61 6.32 -38.65
C ARG A 364 29.30 5.64 -39.99
N ALA A 365 28.10 5.11 -40.14
CA ALA A 365 27.65 4.51 -41.40
C ALA A 365 27.56 5.55 -42.53
N ASP A 366 27.32 6.82 -42.19
CA ASP A 366 27.21 7.95 -43.13
C ASP A 366 26.23 7.64 -44.30
N GLY A 367 25.08 7.06 -43.96
CA GLY A 367 24.09 6.58 -44.92
C GLY A 367 22.94 5.80 -44.30
N VAL A 368 22.15 5.15 -45.16
CA VAL A 368 21.06 4.26 -44.74
C VAL A 368 21.63 2.89 -44.37
N VAL A 369 21.17 2.34 -43.24
CA VAL A 369 21.50 0.99 -42.77
C VAL A 369 20.24 0.12 -42.80
N GLU A 370 20.25 -0.94 -43.59
CA GLU A 370 19.06 -1.71 -43.95
C GLU A 370 18.33 -2.32 -42.75
N THR A 371 19.08 -2.95 -41.83
CA THR A 371 18.48 -3.71 -40.72
C THR A 371 19.09 -3.38 -39.36
N ALA A 372 18.35 -3.70 -38.29
CA ALA A 372 18.86 -3.61 -36.92
C ALA A 372 20.08 -4.54 -36.69
N ALA A 373 20.16 -5.67 -37.39
CA ALA A 373 21.31 -6.56 -37.34
C ALA A 373 22.56 -5.90 -37.93
N ASP A 374 22.43 -5.13 -39.01
CA ASP A 374 23.53 -4.39 -39.61
C ASP A 374 24.02 -3.26 -38.71
N VAL A 375 23.09 -2.51 -38.10
CA VAL A 375 23.43 -1.50 -37.07
C VAL A 375 24.18 -2.16 -35.92
N ARG A 376 23.72 -3.32 -35.44
CA ARG A 376 24.41 -4.09 -34.39
C ARG A 376 25.84 -4.45 -34.80
N TRP A 377 26.08 -4.90 -36.04
CA TRP A 377 27.43 -5.21 -36.51
C TRP A 377 28.35 -4.00 -36.52
N ILE A 378 27.83 -2.81 -36.83
CA ILE A 378 28.59 -1.57 -36.72
C ILE A 378 28.93 -1.28 -35.25
N VAL A 379 27.98 -1.45 -34.33
CA VAL A 379 28.22 -1.34 -32.88
C VAL A 379 29.32 -2.30 -32.41
N VAL A 380 29.22 -3.57 -32.79
CA VAL A 380 30.25 -4.60 -32.49
C VAL A 380 31.62 -4.15 -32.98
N GLY A 381 31.69 -3.60 -34.20
CA GLY A 381 32.95 -3.14 -34.80
C GLY A 381 33.53 -1.86 -34.18
N MET A 382 32.75 -1.14 -33.36
CA MET A 382 33.19 0.06 -32.66
C MET A 382 33.59 -0.19 -31.20
N GLN A 383 33.11 -1.26 -30.58
CA GLN A 383 33.35 -1.56 -29.18
C GLN A 383 34.54 -2.50 -28.98
N ASP A 384 35.41 -2.17 -28.03
CA ASP A 384 36.48 -3.05 -27.54
C ASP A 384 36.00 -3.95 -26.38
N SER A 385 34.70 -3.92 -26.05
CA SER A 385 34.08 -4.63 -24.92
C SER A 385 33.35 -5.90 -25.35
N ASP A 386 33.37 -6.92 -24.48
CA ASP A 386 32.57 -8.14 -24.66
C ASP A 386 31.06 -7.93 -24.43
N ASP A 387 30.67 -6.79 -23.86
CA ASP A 387 29.28 -6.44 -23.56
C ASP A 387 28.63 -5.72 -24.76
N VAL A 388 28.13 -6.53 -25.71
CA VAL A 388 27.56 -6.06 -26.97
C VAL A 388 26.05 -6.21 -26.94
N PRO A 389 25.27 -5.17 -27.30
CA PRO A 389 23.81 -5.24 -27.28
C PRO A 389 23.26 -6.33 -28.20
N SER A 390 22.14 -6.95 -27.84
CA SER A 390 21.47 -7.92 -28.71
C SER A 390 20.81 -7.20 -29.90
N GLU A 391 20.47 -7.94 -30.96
CA GLU A 391 19.71 -7.37 -32.09
C GLU A 391 18.36 -6.81 -31.64
N ARG A 392 17.75 -7.45 -30.63
CA ARG A 392 16.51 -6.98 -30.01
C ARG A 392 16.70 -5.62 -29.34
N ASP A 393 17.80 -5.44 -28.62
CA ASP A 393 18.09 -4.17 -27.91
C ASP A 393 18.35 -3.04 -28.92
N VAL A 394 19.12 -3.32 -29.97
CA VAL A 394 19.34 -2.37 -31.08
C VAL A 394 18.02 -2.01 -31.76
N LYS A 395 17.15 -2.99 -32.01
CA LYS A 395 15.83 -2.72 -32.59
C LYS A 395 14.95 -1.85 -31.69
N ASN A 396 14.91 -2.14 -30.39
CA ASN A 396 14.16 -1.33 -29.41
C ASN A 396 14.72 0.10 -29.35
N ALA A 397 16.05 0.25 -29.37
CA ALA A 397 16.71 1.54 -29.41
C ALA A 397 16.34 2.34 -30.67
N LEU A 398 16.37 1.72 -31.85
CA LEU A 398 15.97 2.36 -33.11
C LEU A 398 14.50 2.81 -33.08
N GLN A 399 13.60 2.01 -32.51
CA GLN A 399 12.20 2.36 -32.36
C GLN A 399 12.00 3.59 -31.46
N LEU A 400 12.68 3.63 -30.30
CA LEU A 400 12.61 4.78 -29.40
C LEU A 400 13.20 6.04 -30.05
N LEU A 401 14.40 5.94 -30.63
CA LEU A 401 15.09 7.06 -31.27
C LEU A 401 14.35 7.60 -32.50
N GLY A 402 13.52 6.75 -33.14
CA GLY A 402 12.66 7.15 -34.24
C GLY A 402 11.29 7.68 -33.82
N HIS A 403 10.96 7.68 -32.53
CA HIS A 403 9.72 8.25 -32.05
C HIS A 403 9.67 9.76 -32.33
N PRO A 404 8.54 10.35 -32.76
CA PRO A 404 8.47 11.77 -33.13
C PRO A 404 8.83 12.76 -32.02
N SER A 405 8.72 12.38 -30.74
CA SER A 405 9.14 13.22 -29.61
C SER A 405 10.66 13.30 -29.43
N ILE A 406 11.42 12.38 -30.05
CA ILE A 406 12.89 12.36 -30.04
C ILE A 406 13.43 12.73 -31.43
N GLY A 407 12.97 12.03 -32.47
CA GLY A 407 13.23 12.36 -33.87
C GLY A 407 14.68 12.25 -34.31
N VAL A 408 15.48 11.38 -33.69
CA VAL A 408 16.92 11.22 -33.99
C VAL A 408 17.17 10.28 -35.16
N VAL A 409 16.31 9.25 -35.29
CA VAL A 409 16.40 8.24 -36.35
C VAL A 409 15.19 8.33 -37.25
N GLU A 410 15.40 8.26 -38.56
CA GLU A 410 14.30 8.10 -39.51
C GLU A 410 14.30 6.66 -40.02
N GLN A 411 13.15 6.00 -39.94
CA GLN A 411 12.91 4.70 -40.57
C GLN A 411 12.23 4.91 -41.92
N THR A 412 12.89 4.46 -42.99
CA THR A 412 12.41 4.48 -44.37
C THR A 412 12.18 3.05 -44.88
N GLU A 413 11.66 2.90 -46.10
CA GLU A 413 11.58 1.58 -46.75
C GLU A 413 12.96 0.92 -46.94
N GLU A 414 14.01 1.74 -47.07
CA GLU A 414 15.40 1.30 -47.29
C GLU A 414 16.15 0.98 -46.00
N GLY A 415 15.58 1.29 -44.83
CA GLY A 415 16.20 1.05 -43.52
C GLY A 415 16.23 2.28 -42.62
N TYR A 416 17.25 2.35 -41.76
CA TYR A 416 17.42 3.37 -40.72
C TYR A 416 18.53 4.35 -41.09
N ARG A 417 18.32 5.64 -40.82
CA ARG A 417 19.37 6.67 -40.90
C ARG A 417 19.26 7.66 -39.76
N ILE A 418 20.40 8.20 -39.35
CA ILE A 418 20.42 9.35 -38.45
C ILE A 418 20.08 10.63 -39.24
N VAL A 419 19.30 11.54 -38.64
CA VAL A 419 18.88 12.79 -39.30
C VAL A 419 19.60 14.04 -38.79
N THR A 420 20.50 13.87 -37.82
CA THR A 420 21.24 14.94 -37.15
C THR A 420 22.63 14.46 -36.69
N SER A 421 23.50 15.35 -36.24
CA SER A 421 24.78 14.97 -35.61
C SER A 421 24.57 14.24 -34.28
N TYR A 422 25.58 13.45 -33.87
CA TYR A 422 25.60 12.76 -32.58
C TYR A 422 25.40 13.73 -31.40
N GLU A 423 26.08 14.88 -31.39
CA GLU A 423 25.97 15.86 -30.30
C GLU A 423 24.52 16.37 -30.13
N ASN A 424 23.85 16.69 -31.23
CA ASN A 424 22.46 17.14 -31.20
C ASN A 424 21.49 15.98 -30.88
N ALA A 425 21.78 14.77 -31.36
CA ALA A 425 21.01 13.58 -31.02
C ALA A 425 21.02 13.28 -29.51
N VAL A 426 22.19 13.41 -28.85
CA VAL A 426 22.31 13.26 -27.40
C VAL A 426 21.51 14.33 -26.67
N GLN A 427 21.51 15.57 -27.15
CA GLN A 427 20.68 16.64 -26.56
C GLN A 427 19.19 16.31 -26.68
N LEU A 428 18.72 15.87 -27.84
CA LEU A 428 17.31 15.49 -28.06
C LEU A 428 16.87 14.37 -27.11
N VAL A 429 17.67 13.31 -26.97
CA VAL A 429 17.36 12.21 -26.04
C VAL A 429 17.28 12.70 -24.60
N ARG A 430 18.21 13.56 -24.17
CA ARG A 430 18.20 14.13 -22.80
C ARG A 430 17.04 15.08 -22.56
N SER A 431 16.58 15.77 -23.60
CA SER A 431 15.46 16.72 -23.50
C SER A 431 14.09 16.05 -23.40
N ILE A 432 13.99 14.71 -23.46
CA ILE A 432 12.69 14.04 -23.44
C ILE A 432 11.85 14.38 -22.20
N GLY A 433 12.48 14.59 -21.05
CA GLY A 433 11.80 15.03 -19.83
C GLY A 433 11.25 16.47 -19.90
N GLU A 434 11.84 17.32 -20.76
CA GLU A 434 11.33 18.68 -21.01
C GLU A 434 10.10 18.65 -21.94
N VAL A 435 10.01 17.64 -22.81
CA VAL A 435 8.88 17.45 -23.75
C VAL A 435 7.70 16.75 -23.08
N VAL A 436 7.97 15.80 -22.17
CA VAL A 436 6.94 15.04 -21.44
C VAL A 436 6.65 15.75 -20.12
N GLN A 437 5.73 16.72 -20.17
CA GLN A 437 5.26 17.47 -19.01
C GLN A 437 3.85 16.99 -18.63
N PRO A 438 3.48 17.01 -17.33
CA PRO A 438 2.09 16.85 -16.94
C PRO A 438 1.25 17.98 -17.57
N PRO A 439 -0.02 17.72 -17.93
CA PRO A 439 -0.90 18.79 -18.39
C PRO A 439 -0.98 19.88 -17.31
N GLU A 440 -0.89 21.15 -17.69
CA GLU A 440 -1.17 22.26 -16.77
C GLU A 440 -2.58 22.04 -16.20
N GLU A 441 -2.69 21.92 -14.87
CA GLU A 441 -3.99 21.84 -14.21
C GLU A 441 -4.77 23.12 -14.54
N GLU A 442 -5.92 22.97 -15.22
CA GLU A 442 -6.85 24.08 -15.41
C GLU A 442 -7.38 24.49 -14.03
N VAL A 443 -6.88 25.61 -13.50
CA VAL A 443 -7.26 26.24 -12.22
C VAL A 443 -8.73 26.63 -12.17
#